data_AF-A0ABD0MTU0-F1
#
_entry.id   AF-A0ABD0MTU0-F1
#
_cell.length_a   1.000
_cell.length_b   1.000
_cell.length_c   1.000
_cell.angle_alpha   90.00
_cell.angle_beta   90.00
_cell.angle_gamma   90.00
#
_symmetry.space_group_name_H-M   'P 1'
#
loop_
_entity.id
_entity.type
_entity.pdbx_description
1 polymer ?
#
loop_
_entity_poly.entity_id
_entity_poly.type
_entity_poly.pdbx_seq_one_letter_code
_entity_poly.pdbx_strand_id
1 'polypeptide(L)' 'MIAAYVGKLHQTWDQWLPEFRYAINTAQQESTGKTPAELMLGRQLLGPLERLIHRPPSPDQAAYTLVERQNVMAEE' A
#
# COMPACT_ATOMS: atom_id res chain seq x y z
N MET A 1 0.86 -1.34 17.85
CA MET A 1 0.68 -0.92 16.44
C MET A 1 1.75 0.05 15.99
N ILE A 2 1.73 1.35 16.33
CA ILE A 2 2.77 2.29 15.85
C ILE A 2 4.15 2.04 16.49
N ALA A 3 4.20 1.65 17.77
CA ALA A 3 5.46 1.31 18.44
C ALA A 3 6.20 0.13 17.80
N ALA A 4 5.47 -0.81 17.17
CA ALA A 4 6.09 -1.93 16.45
C ALA A 4 6.71 -1.48 15.13
N TYR A 5 6.13 -0.46 14.48
CA TYR A 5 6.65 0.13 13.25
C TYR A 5 7.88 1.01 13.51
N VAL A 6 7.82 1.84 14.55
CA VAL A 6 8.88 2.81 14.89
C VAL A 6 10.10 2.13 15.53
N GLY A 7 9.94 0.92 16.10
CA GLY A 7 11.04 0.16 16.67
C GLY A 7 11.78 0.97 17.74
N LYS A 8 13.11 1.12 17.61
CA LYS A 8 13.92 1.86 18.59
C LYS A 8 13.81 3.39 18.47
N LEU A 9 13.23 3.91 17.39
CA LEU A 9 13.18 5.35 17.07
C LEU A 9 11.92 6.03 17.64
N HIS A 10 11.52 5.67 18.86
CA HIS A 10 10.25 6.13 19.45
C HIS A 10 10.08 7.65 19.51
N GLN A 11 11.15 8.43 19.43
CA GLN A 11 11.11 9.89 19.45
C GLN A 11 10.56 10.51 18.16
N THR A 12 10.53 9.78 17.05
CA THR A 12 10.08 10.28 15.74
C THR A 12 8.73 9.68 15.33
N TRP A 13 7.95 9.16 16.29
CA TRP A 13 6.69 8.47 16.01
C TRP A 13 5.65 9.35 15.30
N ASP A 14 5.69 10.64 15.58
CA ASP A 14 4.81 11.69 15.08
C ASP A 14 5.00 11.93 13.58
N GLN A 15 6.22 11.76 13.08
CA GLN A 15 6.55 11.91 11.67
C GLN A 15 5.85 10.87 10.79
N TRP A 16 5.53 9.70 11.36
CA TRP A 16 4.90 8.57 10.66
C TRP A 16 3.37 8.56 10.76
N LEU A 17 2.77 9.59 11.38
CA LEU A 17 1.32 9.65 11.57
C LEU A 17 0.53 9.67 10.24
N PRO A 18 0.97 10.38 9.17
CA PRO A 18 0.30 10.35 7.88
C PRO A 18 0.24 8.94 7.25
N GLU A 19 1.36 8.22 7.26
CA GLU A 19 1.51 6.86 6.74
C GLU A 19 0.69 5.88 7.56
N PHE A 20 0.73 6.01 8.89
CA PHE A 20 -0.04 5.18 9.79
C PHE A 20 -1.56 5.39 9.61
N ARG A 21 -1.99 6.65 9.46
CA ARG A 21 -3.38 6.99 9.15
C ARG A 21 -3.80 6.39 7.83
N TYR A 22 -2.96 6.47 6.80
CA TYR A 22 -3.24 5.85 5.51
C TYR A 22 -3.43 4.34 5.68
N ALA A 23 -2.47 3.66 6.30
CA ALA A 23 -2.49 2.21 6.48
C ALA A 23 -3.75 1.71 7.19
N ILE A 24 -4.18 2.37 8.29
CA ILE A 24 -5.41 1.99 8.99
C ILE A 24 -6.64 2.20 8.10
N ASN A 25 -6.73 3.32 7.39
CA ASN A 25 -7.92 3.65 6.61
C ASN A 25 -8.07 2.81 5.34
N THR A 26 -6.98 2.25 4.82
CA THR A 26 -6.99 1.37 3.65
C THR A 26 -6.92 -0.11 3.98
N ALA A 27 -6.74 -0.49 5.26
CA ALA A 27 -6.79 -1.88 5.67
C ALA A 27 -8.23 -2.40 5.61
N GLN A 28 -8.41 -3.61 5.09
CA GLN A 28 -9.71 -4.26 5.05
C GLN A 28 -10.13 -4.67 6.47
N GLN A 29 -11.35 -4.31 6.85
CA GLN A 29 -11.88 -4.68 8.16
C GLN A 29 -12.75 -5.93 8.05
N GLU A 30 -12.45 -6.97 8.84
CA GLU A 30 -13.13 -8.27 8.75
C GLU A 30 -14.65 -8.18 8.98
N SER A 31 -15.10 -7.34 9.90
CA SER A 31 -16.52 -7.20 10.22
C SER A 31 -17.38 -6.63 9.10
N THR A 32 -16.79 -5.83 8.19
CA THR A 32 -17.51 -5.19 7.07
C THR A 32 -17.06 -5.71 5.71
N GLY A 33 -15.91 -6.38 5.63
CA GLY A 33 -15.25 -6.75 4.37
C GLY A 33 -14.81 -5.54 3.53
N LYS A 34 -14.85 -4.33 4.08
CA LYS A 34 -14.54 -3.07 3.39
C LYS A 34 -13.46 -2.30 4.14
N THR A 35 -12.82 -1.35 3.47
CA THR A 35 -11.89 -0.45 4.14
C THR A 35 -12.64 0.72 4.79
N PRO A 36 -12.17 1.28 5.92
CA PRO A 36 -12.79 2.47 6.50
C PRO A 36 -12.85 3.66 5.52
N ALA A 37 -11.82 3.86 4.70
CA ALA A 37 -11.81 4.90 3.67
C ALA A 37 -12.91 4.71 2.63
N GLU A 38 -13.13 3.47 2.17
CA GLU A 38 -14.20 3.16 1.21
C GLU A 38 -15.58 3.47 1.75
N LEU A 39 -15.84 3.10 3.00
CA LEU A 39 -17.14 3.34 3.65
C LEU A 39 -17.40 4.84 3.83
N MET A 40 -16.36 5.62 4.17
CA MET A 40 -16.48 7.06 4.40
C MET A 40 -16.55 7.87 3.10
N LEU A 41 -15.76 7.50 2.09
CA LEU A 41 -15.63 8.27 0.85
C LEU A 41 -16.56 7.78 -0.27
N GLY A 42 -17.14 6.59 -0.14
CA GLY A 42 -17.92 5.93 -1.19
C GLY A 42 -17.10 5.48 -2.41
N ARG A 43 -15.76 5.51 -2.31
CA ARG A 43 -14.82 5.09 -3.37
C ARG A 43 -13.53 4.54 -2.77
N GLN A 44 -12.81 3.74 -3.55
CA GLN A 44 -11.48 3.29 -3.15
C GLN A 44 -10.49 4.46 -3.12
N LEU A 45 -9.65 4.47 -2.09
CA LEU A 45 -8.57 5.44 -1.95
C LEU A 45 -7.38 4.97 -2.80
N LEU A 46 -6.93 5.81 -3.75
CA LEU A 46 -5.76 5.49 -4.57
C LEU A 46 -4.47 5.66 -3.77
N GLY A 47 -3.64 4.62 -3.79
CA GLY A 47 -2.34 4.63 -3.13
C GLY A 47 -1.32 5.53 -3.83
N PRO A 48 -0.17 5.80 -3.17
CA PRO A 48 0.92 6.57 -3.77
C PRO A 48 1.40 5.98 -5.10
N LEU A 49 1.47 4.65 -5.20
CA LEU A 49 1.93 3.95 -6.40
C LEU A 49 0.91 4.05 -7.54
N GLU A 50 -0.37 3.85 -7.26
CA GLU A 50 -1.45 3.98 -8.25
C GLU A 50 -1.58 5.42 -8.76
N ARG A 51 -1.33 6.39 -7.87
CA ARG A 51 -1.23 7.79 -8.28
C ARG A 51 0.02 8.07 -9.12
N LEU A 52 1.12 7.36 -8.94
CA LEU A 52 2.34 7.59 -9.73
C LEU A 52 2.29 6.85 -11.09
N ILE A 53 1.67 5.68 -11.12
CA ILE A 53 1.54 4.82 -12.30
C ILE A 53 0.14 5.03 -12.87
N HIS A 54 -0.04 6.10 -13.64
CA HIS A 54 -1.31 6.42 -14.30
C HIS A 54 -1.76 5.37 -15.33
N ARG A 55 -0.83 4.53 -15.80
CA ARG A 55 -1.08 3.46 -16.75
C ARG A 55 -0.33 2.21 -16.29
N PRO A 56 -1.01 1.11 -15.93
CA PRO A 56 -0.32 -0.15 -15.67
C PRO A 56 0.46 -0.55 -16.93
N PRO A 57 1.71 -1.04 -16.79
CA PRO A 57 2.49 -1.44 -17.94
C PRO A 57 1.74 -2.55 -18.70
N SER A 58 1.59 -2.38 -20.02
CA SER A 58 1.03 -3.44 -20.87
C SER A 58 1.98 -4.65 -20.84
N PRO A 59 1.47 -5.90 -20.91
CA PRO A 59 2.32 -7.09 -21.06
C PRO A 59 3.35 -6.98 -22.18
N ASP A 60 3.05 -6.19 -23.22
CA ASP A 60 3.95 -5.96 -24.37
C ASP A 60 5.07 -4.93 -24.11
N GLN A 61 5.10 -4.29 -22.93
CA GLN A 61 6.13 -3.30 -22.59
C GLN A 61 7.29 -3.96 -21.85
N ALA A 62 8.51 -3.50 -22.15
CA ALA A 62 9.75 -4.01 -21.55
C ALA A 62 9.79 -3.99 -20.00
N ALA A 63 8.94 -3.18 -19.36
CA ALA A 63 8.79 -3.17 -17.90
C ALA A 63 8.18 -4.48 -17.34
N TYR A 64 7.38 -5.20 -18.13
CA TYR A 64 6.75 -6.45 -17.72
C TYR A 64 7.78 -7.58 -17.55
N THR A 65 8.79 -7.62 -18.42
CA THR A 65 9.90 -8.59 -18.37
C THR A 65 10.67 -8.52 -17.05
N LEU A 66 10.73 -7.35 -16.40
CA LEU A 66 11.37 -7.19 -15.08
C LEU A 66 10.51 -7.75 -13.93
N VAL A 67 9.19 -7.55 -13.99
CA VAL A 67 8.24 -8.08 -13.00
C VAL A 67 8.18 -9.61 -13.08
N GLU A 68 8.15 -10.16 -14.29
CA GLU A 68 8.15 -11.59 -14.54
C GLU A 68 9.43 -12.26 -14.01
N ARG A 69 10.60 -11.65 -14.25
CA ARG A 69 11.87 -12.10 -13.68
C ARG A 69 11.86 -12.11 -12.15
N GLN A 70 11.27 -11.09 -11.53
CA GLN A 70 11.22 -10.99 -10.07
C GLN A 70 10.33 -12.08 -9.45
N ASN A 71 9.21 -12.43 -10.10
CA ASN A 71 8.34 -13.51 -9.65
C ASN A 71 9.05 -14.87 -9.77
N VAL A 72 9.76 -15.13 -10.87
CA VAL A 72 10.54 -16.37 -11.05
C VAL A 72 11.62 -16.53 -9.97
N MET A 73 12.35 -15.45 -9.62
CA MET A 73 13.36 -15.52 -8.56
C MET A 73 12.78 -15.64 -7.14
N ALA A 74 11.49 -15.35 -6.93
CA ALA A 74 10.84 -15.51 -5.63
C ALA A 74 10.27 -16.93 -5.43
N GLU A 75 10.16 -17.71 -6.50
CA GLU A 75 9.72 -19.11 -6.50
C GLU A 75 10.88 -20.12 -6.40
N GLU A 76 12.13 -19.68 -6.56
CA GLU A 76 13.37 -20.44 -6.28
C GLU A 76 13.83 -20.28 -4.82
#